data_AF-A0A6V7LH63-F1
#
_entry.id   AF-A0A6V7LH63-F1
#
_cell.length_a   1.000
_cell.length_b   1.000
_cell.length_c   1.000
_cell.angle_alpha   90.00
_cell.angle_beta   90.00
_cell.angle_gamma   90.00
#
_symmetry.space_group_name_H-M   'P 1'
#
loop_
_entity.id
_entity.type
_entity.pdbx_description
1 polymer ?
#
loop_
_entity_poly.entity_id
_entity_poly.type
_entity_poly.pdbx_seq_one_letter_code
_entity_poly.pdbx_strand_id
1 'polypeptide(L)'
;INDIQFYSGNVSVTYDGNQIKNILFDNNNNFPIRAESLRLHMGNNPIDCDCRLYDLLKFRDGEMSYHFHSKLTIDMRQLKCAQPKELQHQRIEELERIALKCLVENATSRDLTCPMKCKCWQRPQDDGYLVDCSYVNFTKAPESLESPTGYHIELNLTGNLIRQMPSMEQAGYRNVTKLILSKNNISFVNQQSLSETLEVLLLDFNNITELNSDVLYFLSNLKTLTHLELHHNPFICNCNTVDFLKFIQAHIPKLPQLRNVICESSSYPIYQTTPEEICPRFVGPLIIIGTTVALMGIIIGFLASIYYRYQQEIKVWLYAKNWCLWFVSEDQLDKDRMYDAFVSFCQLDAPFVNEILVPTLEEEPHHFHLCIHNRDWIPGESIPDQIIKSVNDSKRTIIVLSSDYLRSIWAKTEFRTAHKQALREGRARVIIILLEKIESIGDLDSELMAYLSINTYLRWGDPWFWMKLAYALPHSENQLRRSRKYQGAESINHRMEFLSSKSTINNDPNVEIPTL
;
A
#
# COMPACT_ATOMS: atom_id res chain seq x y z
N ILE A 1 -21.72 65.88 -51.12
CA ILE A 1 -23.08 66.27 -51.56
C ILE A 1 -23.30 67.74 -51.20
N ASN A 2 -22.54 68.67 -51.80
CA ASN A 2 -22.63 70.11 -51.41
C ASN A 2 -23.39 70.97 -52.44
N ASP A 3 -23.75 70.41 -53.60
CA ASP A 3 -24.27 71.20 -54.73
C ASP A 3 -25.73 70.92 -55.10
N ILE A 4 -26.49 70.17 -54.30
CA ILE A 4 -27.89 69.86 -54.62
C ILE A 4 -28.82 70.56 -53.61
N GLN A 5 -29.36 71.72 -54.00
CA GLN A 5 -30.41 72.41 -53.26
C GLN A 5 -31.78 71.87 -53.68
N PHE A 6 -32.35 70.98 -52.89
CA PHE A 6 -33.73 70.53 -53.07
C PHE A 6 -34.69 71.53 -52.42
N TYR A 7 -35.65 72.07 -53.19
CA TYR A 7 -36.70 72.98 -52.72
C TYR A 7 -37.94 72.23 -52.17
N SER A 8 -37.98 70.89 -52.19
CA SER A 8 -39.10 70.09 -51.69
C SER A 8 -38.84 69.55 -50.28
N GLY A 9 -39.91 69.48 -49.47
CA GLY A 9 -39.87 68.90 -48.12
C GLY A 9 -39.55 67.41 -48.13
N ASN A 10 -40.12 66.64 -49.07
CA ASN A 10 -39.86 65.21 -49.21
C ASN A 10 -39.06 64.94 -50.49
N VAL A 11 -37.90 64.31 -50.36
CA VAL A 11 -36.99 63.96 -51.45
C VAL A 11 -36.80 62.44 -51.47
N SER A 12 -36.97 61.81 -52.64
CA SER A 12 -36.63 60.39 -52.84
C SER A 12 -35.52 60.30 -53.88
N VAL A 13 -34.47 59.55 -53.57
CA VAL A 13 -33.29 59.36 -54.44
C VAL A 13 -33.03 57.87 -54.61
N THR A 14 -32.87 57.44 -55.87
CA THR A 14 -32.61 56.05 -56.22
C THR A 14 -31.18 55.89 -56.71
N TYR A 15 -30.44 55.02 -56.03
CA TYR A 15 -29.08 54.58 -56.34
C TYR A 15 -29.03 53.08 -56.66
N ASP A 16 -30.16 52.47 -57.02
CA ASP A 16 -30.24 51.04 -57.33
C ASP A 16 -29.33 50.66 -58.51
N GLY A 17 -28.69 49.49 -58.44
CA GLY A 17 -27.89 48.93 -59.54
C GLY A 17 -26.59 49.67 -59.86
N ASN A 18 -26.07 50.46 -58.92
CA ASN A 18 -24.78 51.14 -59.05
C ASN A 18 -23.62 50.23 -58.57
N GLN A 19 -22.43 50.81 -58.41
CA GLN A 19 -21.22 50.14 -57.92
C GLN A 19 -20.84 50.61 -56.51
N ILE A 20 -21.85 50.91 -55.68
CA ILE A 20 -21.62 51.37 -54.31
C ILE A 20 -21.10 50.19 -53.50
N LYS A 21 -19.91 50.37 -52.91
CA LYS A 21 -19.29 49.39 -52.02
C LYS A 21 -19.43 49.74 -50.56
N ASN A 22 -19.27 51.01 -50.21
CA ASN A 22 -19.23 51.49 -48.83
C ASN A 22 -20.27 52.57 -48.61
N ILE A 23 -20.97 52.50 -47.47
CA ILE A 23 -21.94 53.49 -47.01
C ILE A 23 -21.41 54.04 -45.69
N LEU A 24 -20.89 55.27 -45.71
CA LEU A 24 -20.23 55.89 -44.57
C LEU A 24 -21.10 57.01 -44.01
N PHE A 25 -21.18 57.08 -42.68
CA PHE A 25 -21.82 58.18 -41.97
C PHE A 25 -20.73 59.13 -41.45
N ASP A 26 -20.82 60.42 -41.79
CA ASP A 26 -19.97 61.44 -41.17
C ASP A 26 -20.61 61.86 -39.84
N ASN A 27 -19.91 61.58 -38.74
CA ASN A 27 -20.35 61.90 -37.38
C ASN A 27 -20.09 63.36 -36.98
N ASN A 28 -19.52 64.18 -37.87
CA ASN A 28 -19.53 65.62 -37.69
C ASN A 28 -21.00 66.09 -37.74
N ASN A 29 -21.58 66.35 -36.57
CA ASN A 29 -22.98 66.76 -36.28
C ASN A 29 -23.62 67.85 -37.18
N ASN A 30 -22.92 68.36 -38.19
CA ASN A 30 -23.47 69.13 -39.28
C ASN A 30 -24.18 68.22 -40.28
N PHE A 31 -25.42 67.83 -39.96
CA PHE A 31 -26.29 67.16 -40.91
C PHE A 31 -26.82 68.21 -41.92
N PRO A 32 -26.27 68.35 -43.14
CA PRO A 32 -26.56 69.47 -44.02
C PRO A 32 -27.83 69.19 -44.85
N ILE A 33 -28.76 68.39 -44.34
CA ILE A 33 -30.01 68.05 -45.03
C ILE A 33 -31.06 69.11 -44.69
N ARG A 34 -31.27 70.03 -45.65
CA ARG A 34 -32.33 71.04 -45.61
C ARG A 34 -33.72 70.48 -45.93
N ALA A 35 -33.83 69.26 -46.48
CA ALA A 35 -35.10 68.58 -46.70
C ALA A 35 -35.76 68.15 -45.36
N GLU A 36 -37.09 68.07 -45.34
CA GLU A 36 -37.88 67.55 -44.21
C GLU A 36 -37.73 66.02 -44.11
N SER A 37 -37.74 65.30 -45.24
CA SER A 37 -37.43 63.87 -45.32
C SER A 37 -36.67 63.52 -46.60
N LEU A 38 -35.71 62.60 -46.47
CA LEU A 38 -34.89 62.03 -47.54
C LEU A 38 -35.03 60.51 -47.52
N ARG A 39 -35.56 59.93 -48.60
CA ARG A 39 -35.63 58.48 -48.81
C ARG A 39 -34.56 58.05 -49.81
N LEU A 40 -33.74 57.08 -49.45
CA LEU A 40 -32.70 56.50 -50.29
C LEU A 40 -33.07 55.05 -50.64
N HIS A 41 -33.12 54.75 -51.94
CA HIS A 41 -33.17 53.39 -52.46
C HIS A 41 -31.78 53.00 -52.96
N MET A 42 -31.22 51.89 -52.49
CA MET A 42 -29.83 51.49 -52.80
C MET A 42 -29.71 50.01 -53.21
N GLY A 43 -30.79 49.37 -53.66
CA GLY A 43 -30.81 47.95 -53.99
C GLY A 43 -29.79 47.53 -55.06
N ASN A 44 -29.40 46.26 -55.06
CA ASN A 44 -28.52 45.67 -56.09
C ASN A 44 -27.13 46.36 -56.24
N ASN A 45 -26.58 46.88 -55.14
CA ASN A 45 -25.21 47.38 -55.09
C ASN A 45 -24.26 46.32 -54.48
N PRO A 46 -22.99 46.23 -54.91
CA PRO A 46 -22.01 45.28 -54.40
C PRO A 46 -21.39 45.75 -53.08
N ILE A 47 -22.13 45.65 -51.97
CA ILE A 47 -21.70 46.19 -50.67
C ILE A 47 -20.54 45.38 -50.06
N ASP A 48 -19.51 46.07 -49.62
CA ASP A 48 -18.43 45.54 -48.78
C ASP A 48 -18.90 45.56 -47.31
N CYS A 49 -19.24 44.39 -46.77
CA CYS A 49 -19.69 44.21 -45.40
C CYS A 49 -18.50 44.02 -44.44
N ASP A 50 -17.63 45.03 -44.38
CA ASP A 50 -16.55 45.13 -43.41
C ASP A 50 -16.93 46.06 -42.25
N CYS A 51 -15.96 46.39 -41.38
CA CYS A 51 -16.19 47.28 -40.23
C CYS A 51 -16.73 48.67 -40.61
N ARG A 52 -16.53 49.14 -41.85
CA ARG A 52 -17.02 50.47 -42.29
C ARG A 52 -18.53 50.50 -42.44
N LEU A 53 -19.17 49.33 -42.58
CA LEU A 53 -20.63 49.20 -42.61
C LEU A 53 -21.27 49.28 -41.20
N TYR A 54 -20.46 49.34 -40.14
CA TYR A 54 -20.93 49.29 -38.75
C TYR A 54 -21.96 50.38 -38.43
N ASP A 55 -21.71 51.62 -38.84
CA ASP A 55 -22.63 52.73 -38.60
C ASP A 55 -23.97 52.56 -39.33
N LEU A 56 -23.99 51.91 -40.51
CA LEU A 56 -25.24 51.58 -41.19
C LEU A 56 -26.07 50.57 -40.40
N LEU A 57 -25.42 49.59 -39.76
CA LEU A 57 -26.14 48.66 -38.90
C LEU A 57 -26.61 49.33 -37.61
N LYS A 58 -25.84 50.26 -37.04
CA LYS A 58 -26.33 51.10 -35.93
C LYS A 58 -27.54 51.95 -36.32
N PHE A 59 -27.56 52.49 -37.54
CA PHE A 59 -28.71 53.19 -38.08
C PHE A 59 -29.92 52.26 -38.23
N ARG A 60 -29.71 51.07 -38.80
CA ARG A 60 -30.76 50.04 -38.93
C ARG A 60 -31.39 49.71 -37.56
N ASP A 61 -30.56 49.58 -36.53
CA ASP A 61 -30.97 49.15 -35.20
C ASP A 61 -31.51 50.30 -34.32
N GLY A 62 -31.57 51.53 -34.83
CA GLY A 62 -32.08 52.68 -34.09
C GLY A 62 -31.08 53.27 -33.08
N GLU A 63 -29.82 52.88 -33.13
CA GLU A 63 -28.77 53.27 -32.17
C GLU A 63 -28.01 54.55 -32.56
N MET A 64 -28.35 55.17 -33.69
CA MET A 64 -27.85 56.49 -34.09
C MET A 64 -28.71 57.64 -33.52
N SER A 65 -28.17 58.86 -33.54
CA SER A 65 -28.88 60.07 -33.09
C SER A 65 -30.24 60.22 -33.78
N TYR A 66 -31.24 60.67 -33.04
CA TYR A 66 -32.62 60.88 -33.51
C TYR A 66 -32.70 61.77 -34.77
N HIS A 67 -31.76 62.69 -34.95
CA HIS A 67 -31.70 63.56 -36.13
C HIS A 67 -31.51 62.78 -37.44
N PHE A 68 -30.81 61.64 -37.41
CA PHE A 68 -30.67 60.78 -38.59
C PHE A 68 -32.00 60.11 -38.92
N HIS A 69 -32.64 59.46 -37.94
CA HIS A 69 -33.88 58.70 -38.16
C HIS A 69 -35.09 59.57 -38.52
N SER A 70 -35.14 60.81 -38.04
CA SER A 70 -36.25 61.72 -38.35
C SER A 70 -36.24 62.27 -39.77
N LYS A 71 -35.07 62.32 -40.41
CA LYS A 71 -34.90 62.93 -41.75
C LYS A 71 -34.44 61.97 -42.83
N LEU A 72 -33.84 60.84 -42.48
CA LEU A 72 -33.28 59.88 -43.44
C LEU A 72 -34.02 58.55 -43.32
N THR A 73 -34.40 57.99 -44.46
CA THR A 73 -34.91 56.62 -44.57
C THR A 73 -34.11 55.89 -45.64
N ILE A 74 -33.55 54.73 -45.31
CA ILE A 74 -32.80 53.90 -46.25
C ILE A 74 -33.57 52.59 -46.47
N ASP A 75 -33.90 52.27 -47.72
CA ASP A 75 -34.49 50.97 -48.07
C ASP A 75 -33.40 49.90 -48.21
N MET A 76 -33.30 49.02 -47.21
CA MET A 76 -32.24 48.00 -47.12
C MET A 76 -32.65 46.62 -47.66
N ARG A 77 -33.92 46.42 -48.05
CA ARG A 77 -34.49 45.09 -48.37
C ARG A 77 -33.77 44.34 -49.49
N GLN A 78 -33.17 45.08 -50.42
CA GLN A 78 -32.43 44.52 -51.57
C GLN A 78 -30.91 44.62 -51.42
N LEU A 79 -30.41 45.10 -50.28
CA LEU A 79 -28.99 45.17 -50.02
C LEU A 79 -28.45 43.83 -49.53
N LYS A 80 -27.40 43.35 -50.18
CA LYS A 80 -26.69 42.14 -49.82
C LYS A 80 -25.20 42.39 -49.83
N CYS A 81 -24.48 41.67 -48.99
CA CYS A 81 -23.03 41.67 -48.98
C CYS A 81 -22.47 41.03 -50.27
N ALA A 82 -21.56 41.73 -50.92
CA ALA A 82 -20.73 41.19 -52.00
C ALA A 82 -19.37 40.73 -51.48
N GLN A 83 -18.84 41.40 -50.45
CA GLN A 83 -17.60 41.05 -49.75
C GLN A 83 -17.81 41.16 -48.22
N PRO A 84 -16.96 40.50 -47.41
CA PRO A 84 -16.00 39.48 -47.79
C PRO A 84 -16.70 38.15 -48.16
N LYS A 85 -15.94 37.13 -48.60
CA LYS A 85 -16.52 35.86 -49.09
C LYS A 85 -17.39 35.16 -48.04
N GLU A 86 -17.02 35.29 -46.77
CA GLU A 86 -17.70 34.67 -45.64
C GLU A 86 -19.11 35.24 -45.42
N LEU A 87 -19.33 36.50 -45.81
CA LEU A 87 -20.62 37.18 -45.68
C LEU A 87 -21.35 37.30 -47.01
N GLN A 88 -20.81 36.75 -48.09
CA GLN A 88 -21.37 36.92 -49.42
C GLN A 88 -22.84 36.47 -49.48
N HIS A 89 -23.67 37.29 -50.11
CA HIS A 89 -25.13 37.11 -50.24
C HIS A 89 -25.96 37.27 -48.98
N GLN A 90 -25.35 37.50 -47.81
CA GLN A 90 -26.12 37.84 -46.61
C GLN A 90 -26.84 39.18 -46.77
N ARG A 91 -28.08 39.24 -46.30
CA ARG A 91 -28.91 40.44 -46.35
C ARG A 91 -28.50 41.40 -45.24
N ILE A 92 -28.38 42.68 -45.55
CA ILE A 92 -27.98 43.69 -44.55
C ILE A 92 -28.99 43.77 -43.39
N GLU A 93 -30.28 43.51 -43.63
CA GLU A 93 -31.31 43.49 -42.59
C GLU A 93 -31.10 42.39 -41.53
N GLU A 94 -30.47 41.28 -41.92
CA GLU A 94 -30.27 40.09 -41.08
C GLU A 94 -28.83 40.00 -40.54
N LEU A 95 -27.95 40.93 -40.94
CA LEU A 95 -26.53 40.88 -40.63
C LEU A 95 -26.25 41.28 -39.17
N GLU A 96 -25.53 40.44 -38.44
CA GLU A 96 -25.13 40.76 -37.06
C GLU A 96 -23.91 41.69 -37.04
N ARG A 97 -23.91 42.70 -36.16
CA ARG A 97 -22.82 43.68 -36.06
C ARG A 97 -21.47 43.07 -35.69
N ILE A 98 -21.48 42.00 -34.89
CA ILE A 98 -20.27 41.28 -34.47
C ILE A 98 -19.54 40.61 -35.64
N ALA A 99 -20.23 40.36 -36.76
CA ALA A 99 -19.61 39.79 -37.96
C ALA A 99 -18.72 40.79 -38.72
N LEU A 100 -18.92 42.09 -38.50
CA LEU A 100 -18.21 43.15 -39.22
C LEU A 100 -16.80 43.37 -38.67
N LYS A 101 -15.79 43.19 -39.53
CA LYS A 101 -14.38 43.45 -39.21
C LYS A 101 -13.63 44.01 -40.41
N CYS A 102 -12.62 44.84 -40.18
CA CYS A 102 -11.74 45.36 -41.23
C CYS A 102 -10.32 44.83 -41.05
N LEU A 103 -9.67 44.51 -42.16
CA LEU A 103 -8.25 44.20 -42.18
C LEU A 103 -7.46 45.50 -41.91
N VAL A 104 -6.47 45.41 -41.03
CA VAL A 104 -5.52 46.49 -40.77
C VAL A 104 -4.37 46.33 -41.75
N GLU A 105 -4.33 47.18 -42.78
CA GLU A 105 -3.24 47.19 -43.75
C GLU A 105 -2.05 47.95 -43.18
N ASN A 106 -0.88 47.31 -43.20
CA ASN A 106 0.38 47.97 -42.82
C ASN A 106 0.64 49.11 -43.81
N ALA A 107 0.55 50.34 -43.31
CA ALA A 107 0.67 51.64 -44.00
C ALA A 107 -0.66 52.26 -44.47
N THR A 108 -1.32 53.01 -43.58
CA THR A 108 -1.89 54.34 -43.92
C THR A 108 -2.51 55.09 -42.73
N SER A 109 -2.77 54.44 -41.60
CA SER A 109 -3.31 55.09 -40.39
C SER A 109 -2.28 55.16 -39.27
N ARG A 110 -1.92 56.38 -38.88
CA ARG A 110 -0.99 56.79 -37.81
C ARG A 110 -0.84 55.74 -36.70
N ASP A 111 0.36 55.17 -36.58
CA ASP A 111 0.92 54.46 -35.42
C ASP A 111 0.33 53.08 -35.05
N LEU A 112 -0.39 52.39 -35.94
CA LEU A 112 -0.75 50.98 -35.73
C LEU A 112 -0.01 50.06 -36.70
N THR A 113 0.88 49.22 -36.16
CA THR A 113 1.56 48.19 -36.95
C THR A 113 1.09 46.78 -36.57
N CYS A 114 0.65 46.01 -37.57
CA CYS A 114 0.37 44.59 -37.38
C CYS A 114 1.70 43.81 -37.38
N PRO A 115 1.94 42.89 -36.43
CA PRO A 115 3.17 42.10 -36.39
C PRO A 115 3.46 41.41 -37.72
N MET A 116 4.74 41.35 -38.10
CA MET A 116 5.15 40.78 -39.39
C MET A 116 4.60 39.36 -39.57
N LYS A 117 4.09 39.07 -40.78
CA LYS A 117 3.45 37.78 -41.16
C LYS A 117 2.12 37.47 -40.47
N CYS A 118 1.68 38.28 -39.52
CA CYS A 118 0.35 38.18 -38.95
C CYS A 118 -0.66 38.98 -39.79
N LYS A 119 -1.93 38.70 -39.55
CA LYS A 119 -3.05 39.49 -40.05
C LYS A 119 -3.79 40.07 -38.87
N CYS A 120 -4.12 41.35 -38.94
CA CYS A 120 -4.80 42.04 -37.85
C CYS A 120 -6.15 42.58 -38.35
N TRP A 121 -7.17 42.50 -37.50
CA TRP A 121 -8.49 43.06 -37.80
C TRP A 121 -9.01 43.90 -36.66
N GLN A 122 -9.75 44.93 -37.02
CA GLN A 122 -10.51 45.75 -36.09
C GLN A 122 -11.99 45.37 -36.14
N ARG A 123 -12.61 45.19 -34.97
CA ARG A 123 -14.04 44.88 -34.80
C ARG A 123 -14.70 45.98 -33.94
N PRO A 124 -15.50 46.88 -34.53
CA PRO A 124 -16.08 48.02 -33.81
C PRO A 124 -17.19 47.68 -32.82
N GLN A 125 -17.83 46.51 -32.94
CA GLN A 125 -18.97 46.13 -32.09
C GLN A 125 -18.61 46.06 -30.60
N ASP A 126 -17.37 45.69 -30.28
CA ASP A 126 -16.89 45.43 -28.93
C ASP A 126 -15.48 46.00 -28.68
N ASP A 127 -15.01 46.91 -29.55
CA ASP A 127 -13.65 47.45 -29.52
C ASP A 127 -12.57 46.34 -29.54
N GLY A 128 -12.78 45.32 -30.38
CA GLY A 128 -11.88 44.17 -30.52
C GLY A 128 -10.78 44.40 -31.54
N TYR A 129 -9.54 44.08 -31.15
CA TYR A 129 -8.36 44.02 -32.02
C TYR A 129 -7.86 42.58 -32.14
N LEU A 130 -8.17 41.94 -33.27
CA LEU A 130 -7.88 40.53 -33.51
C LEU A 130 -6.54 40.40 -34.22
N VAL A 131 -5.58 39.71 -33.62
CA VAL A 131 -4.24 39.48 -34.16
C VAL A 131 -4.08 37.98 -34.45
N ASP A 132 -4.11 37.60 -35.73
CA ASP A 132 -3.92 36.22 -36.17
C ASP A 132 -2.51 35.99 -36.70
N CYS A 133 -1.74 35.24 -35.93
CA CYS A 133 -0.39 34.78 -36.21
C CYS A 133 -0.35 33.25 -36.28
N SER A 134 -1.46 32.58 -36.61
CA SER A 134 -1.53 31.13 -36.65
C SER A 134 -0.75 30.52 -37.82
N TYR A 135 -0.13 29.36 -37.59
CA TYR A 135 0.61 28.57 -38.59
C TYR A 135 1.72 29.35 -39.34
N VAL A 136 2.38 30.29 -38.66
CA VAL A 136 3.46 31.12 -39.21
C VAL A 136 4.86 30.50 -38.99
N ASN A 137 4.95 29.45 -38.17
CA ASN A 137 6.19 28.81 -37.67
C ASN A 137 6.99 29.70 -36.69
N PHE A 138 6.31 30.49 -35.86
CA PHE A 138 6.96 31.26 -34.81
C PHE A 138 7.53 30.38 -33.69
N THR A 139 8.75 30.69 -33.24
CA THR A 139 9.36 30.05 -32.05
C THR A 139 9.13 30.84 -30.78
N LYS A 140 8.71 32.11 -30.90
CA LYS A 140 8.37 33.04 -29.83
C LYS A 140 7.20 33.91 -30.27
N ALA A 141 6.40 34.37 -29.32
CA ALA A 141 5.35 35.34 -29.61
C ALA A 141 5.94 36.71 -30.05
N PRO A 142 5.19 37.55 -30.78
CA PRO A 142 5.62 38.90 -31.16
C PRO A 142 6.05 39.75 -29.96
N GLU A 143 7.04 40.64 -30.14
CA GLU A 143 7.58 41.44 -29.02
C GLU A 143 6.64 42.55 -28.54
N SER A 144 5.73 43.01 -29.41
CA SER A 144 4.72 44.02 -29.11
C SER A 144 3.41 43.73 -29.85
N LEU A 145 2.31 44.18 -29.27
CA LEU A 145 0.97 44.17 -29.86
C LEU A 145 0.43 45.60 -29.86
N GLU A 146 0.68 46.34 -30.95
CA GLU A 146 0.14 47.68 -31.11
C GLU A 146 -1.34 47.61 -31.49
N SER A 147 -2.21 48.19 -30.65
CA SER A 147 -3.65 48.26 -30.86
C SER A 147 -4.17 49.68 -30.59
N PRO A 148 -5.38 50.02 -31.08
CA PRO A 148 -5.95 51.33 -30.80
C PRO A 148 -6.24 51.49 -29.30
N THR A 149 -6.15 52.72 -28.80
CA THR A 149 -6.42 53.01 -27.38
C THR A 149 -7.84 52.60 -26.99
N GLY A 150 -7.98 51.82 -25.92
CA GLY A 150 -9.25 51.32 -25.43
C GLY A 150 -9.69 49.98 -26.01
N TYR A 151 -8.97 49.45 -27.01
CA TYR A 151 -9.30 48.17 -27.63
C TYR A 151 -8.75 47.00 -26.79
N HIS A 152 -9.54 45.92 -26.72
CA HIS A 152 -9.09 44.64 -26.19
C HIS A 152 -8.44 43.80 -27.29
N ILE A 153 -7.55 42.88 -26.93
CA ILE A 153 -6.78 42.09 -27.90
C ILE A 153 -7.18 40.62 -27.86
N GLU A 154 -7.53 40.08 -29.04
CA GLU A 154 -7.62 38.63 -29.26
C GLU A 154 -6.38 38.16 -30.03
N LEU A 155 -5.49 37.42 -29.38
CA LEU A 155 -4.25 36.92 -29.98
C LEU A 155 -4.36 35.44 -30.31
N ASN A 156 -4.25 35.12 -31.60
CA ASN A 156 -4.20 33.76 -32.11
C ASN A 156 -2.78 33.37 -32.54
N LEU A 157 -2.16 32.45 -31.80
CA LEU A 157 -0.83 31.89 -32.05
C LEU A 157 -0.88 30.37 -32.30
N THR A 158 -2.04 29.85 -32.73
CA THR A 158 -2.24 28.41 -32.96
C THR A 158 -1.23 27.83 -33.95
N GLY A 159 -0.74 26.61 -33.70
CA GLY A 159 0.00 25.84 -34.69
C GLY A 159 1.39 26.41 -35.01
N ASN A 160 2.06 26.97 -34.00
CA ASN A 160 3.43 27.46 -34.10
C ASN A 160 4.40 26.53 -33.34
N LEU A 161 5.65 26.97 -33.17
CA LEU A 161 6.72 26.23 -32.48
C LEU A 161 7.12 26.93 -31.16
N ILE A 162 6.17 27.61 -30.52
CA ILE A 162 6.41 28.42 -29.33
C ILE A 162 6.65 27.50 -28.14
N ARG A 163 7.74 27.75 -27.39
CA ARG A 163 8.12 26.94 -26.21
C ARG A 163 7.85 27.61 -24.87
N GLN A 164 7.70 28.93 -24.87
CA GLN A 164 7.53 29.75 -23.67
C GLN A 164 6.32 30.66 -23.85
N MET A 165 5.56 30.84 -22.78
CA MET A 165 4.45 31.79 -22.75
C MET A 165 4.93 33.23 -23.04
N PRO A 166 4.10 34.09 -23.68
CA PRO A 166 4.41 35.51 -23.85
C PRO A 166 4.48 36.25 -22.50
N SER A 167 5.26 37.33 -22.43
CA SER A 167 5.38 38.12 -21.20
C SER A 167 4.34 39.24 -21.17
N MET A 168 3.62 39.39 -20.05
CA MET A 168 2.67 40.49 -19.86
C MET A 168 3.35 41.85 -19.60
N GLU A 169 4.68 41.87 -19.51
CA GLU A 169 5.47 43.12 -19.47
C GLU A 169 5.66 43.73 -20.86
N GLN A 170 5.49 42.94 -21.92
CA GLN A 170 5.60 43.42 -23.29
C GLN A 170 4.42 44.33 -23.65
N ALA A 171 4.69 45.32 -24.51
CA ALA A 171 3.71 46.32 -24.91
C ALA A 171 2.47 45.66 -25.54
N GLY A 172 1.28 46.04 -25.06
CA GLY A 172 -0.01 45.55 -25.53
C GLY A 172 -0.51 44.26 -24.86
N TYR A 173 0.38 43.40 -24.35
CA TYR A 173 -0.02 42.08 -23.82
C TYR A 173 -0.96 42.15 -22.60
N ARG A 174 -0.92 43.22 -21.80
CA ARG A 174 -1.84 43.44 -20.67
C ARG A 174 -3.31 43.62 -21.09
N ASN A 175 -3.57 43.95 -22.35
CA ASN A 175 -4.91 44.14 -22.88
C ASN A 175 -5.45 42.88 -23.58
N VAL A 176 -4.73 41.76 -23.50
CA VAL A 176 -5.15 40.49 -24.11
C VAL A 176 -6.26 39.86 -23.28
N THR A 177 -7.45 39.75 -23.89
CA THR A 177 -8.62 39.07 -23.32
C THR A 177 -8.75 37.65 -23.83
N LYS A 178 -8.27 37.36 -25.04
CA LYS A 178 -8.27 36.01 -25.62
C LYS A 178 -6.89 35.63 -26.09
N LEU A 179 -6.33 34.59 -25.49
CA LEU A 179 -5.01 34.07 -25.83
C LEU A 179 -5.13 32.61 -26.30
N ILE A 180 -4.88 32.39 -27.59
CA ILE A 180 -4.93 31.07 -28.21
C ILE A 180 -3.51 30.61 -28.51
N LEU A 181 -3.04 29.61 -27.78
CA LEU A 181 -1.71 29.01 -27.89
C LEU A 181 -1.79 27.51 -28.20
N SER A 182 -2.93 27.04 -28.71
CA SER A 182 -3.16 25.64 -29.07
C SER A 182 -2.12 25.13 -30.07
N LYS A 183 -1.73 23.85 -29.99
CA LYS A 183 -0.80 23.21 -30.93
C LYS A 183 0.56 23.92 -31.01
N ASN A 184 1.19 24.10 -29.85
CA ASN A 184 2.55 24.64 -29.71
C ASN A 184 3.43 23.64 -28.92
N ASN A 185 4.62 24.07 -28.50
CA ASN A 185 5.57 23.27 -27.74
C ASN A 185 5.79 23.83 -26.32
N ILE A 186 4.76 24.45 -25.72
CA ILE A 186 4.86 25.07 -24.39
C ILE A 186 4.91 23.98 -23.34
N SER A 187 5.89 24.05 -22.44
CA SER A 187 6.04 23.09 -21.35
C SER A 187 5.78 23.67 -19.96
N PHE A 188 5.79 25.00 -19.83
CA PHE A 188 5.65 25.68 -18.55
C PHE A 188 4.79 26.94 -18.71
N VAL A 189 3.89 27.15 -17.75
CA VAL A 189 3.03 28.33 -17.65
C VAL A 189 3.38 29.05 -16.35
N ASN A 190 3.50 30.37 -16.42
CA ASN A 190 3.81 31.19 -15.25
C ASN A 190 2.71 32.23 -14.99
N GLN A 191 2.51 32.63 -13.74
CA GLN A 191 1.47 33.60 -13.40
C GLN A 191 1.68 34.94 -14.13
N GLN A 192 2.92 35.43 -14.20
CA GLN A 192 3.30 36.69 -14.86
C GLN A 192 3.06 36.68 -16.38
N SER A 193 2.80 35.51 -16.97
CA SER A 193 2.49 35.35 -18.38
C SER A 193 0.99 35.35 -18.68
N LEU A 194 0.15 35.66 -17.69
CA LEU A 194 -1.31 35.70 -17.79
C LEU A 194 -1.82 37.12 -17.51
N SER A 195 -2.70 37.61 -18.37
CA SER A 195 -3.33 38.92 -18.23
C SER A 195 -4.46 38.88 -17.19
N GLU A 196 -4.63 39.96 -16.42
CA GLU A 196 -5.79 40.16 -15.52
C GLU A 196 -7.11 40.39 -16.28
N THR A 197 -7.03 40.71 -17.57
CA THR A 197 -8.19 40.89 -18.46
C THR A 197 -8.56 39.60 -19.20
N LEU A 198 -7.86 38.49 -18.95
CA LEU A 198 -8.02 37.26 -19.71
C LEU A 198 -9.42 36.63 -19.47
N GLU A 199 -10.09 36.33 -20.57
CA GLU A 199 -11.41 35.70 -20.64
C GLU A 199 -11.32 34.29 -21.24
N VAL A 200 -10.47 34.12 -22.26
CA VAL A 200 -10.32 32.86 -22.99
C VAL A 200 -8.85 32.49 -23.07
N LEU A 201 -8.50 31.31 -22.59
CA LEU A 201 -7.15 30.75 -22.66
C LEU A 201 -7.18 29.35 -23.27
N LEU A 202 -6.57 29.18 -24.45
CA LEU A 202 -6.44 27.88 -25.11
C LEU A 202 -4.98 27.43 -25.09
N LEU A 203 -4.71 26.35 -24.37
CA LEU A 203 -3.37 25.75 -24.19
C LEU A 203 -3.37 24.26 -24.56
N ASP A 204 -4.40 23.78 -25.25
CA ASP A 204 -4.51 22.41 -25.71
C ASP A 204 -3.43 22.03 -26.73
N PHE A 205 -3.09 20.74 -26.80
CA PHE A 205 -2.03 20.21 -27.68
C PHE A 205 -0.68 20.92 -27.46
N ASN A 206 -0.26 21.01 -26.20
CA ASN A 206 1.08 21.48 -25.82
C ASN A 206 1.82 20.36 -25.06
N ASN A 207 2.94 20.69 -24.42
CA ASN A 207 3.77 19.76 -23.67
C ASN A 207 3.78 20.08 -22.16
N ILE A 208 2.67 20.59 -21.64
CA ILE A 208 2.54 21.00 -20.23
C ILE A 208 2.35 19.75 -19.37
N THR A 209 3.22 19.57 -18.38
CA THR A 209 3.17 18.42 -17.47
C THR A 209 2.50 18.72 -16.14
N GLU A 210 2.55 19.98 -15.70
CA GLU A 210 1.97 20.45 -14.45
C GLU A 210 1.62 21.93 -14.53
N LEU A 211 0.65 22.34 -13.69
CA LEU A 211 0.37 23.75 -13.41
C LEU A 211 0.70 24.00 -11.94
N ASN A 212 1.60 24.93 -11.70
CA ASN A 212 2.02 25.35 -10.37
C ASN A 212 0.87 26.05 -9.61
N SER A 213 0.94 25.99 -8.27
CA SER A 213 -0.10 26.51 -7.38
C SER A 213 -0.41 28.01 -7.61
N ASP A 214 0.59 28.82 -7.94
CA ASP A 214 0.42 30.25 -8.22
C ASP A 214 -0.46 30.50 -9.46
N VAL A 215 -0.26 29.72 -10.53
CA VAL A 215 -1.09 29.78 -11.74
C VAL A 215 -2.51 29.32 -11.44
N LEU A 216 -2.67 28.22 -10.70
CA LEU A 216 -3.99 27.72 -10.30
C LEU A 216 -4.75 28.73 -9.44
N TYR A 217 -4.06 29.36 -8.49
CA TYR A 217 -4.63 30.41 -7.64
C TYR A 217 -5.02 31.64 -8.45
N PHE A 218 -4.16 32.09 -9.38
CA PHE A 218 -4.47 33.20 -10.27
C PHE A 218 -5.71 32.92 -11.13
N LEU A 219 -5.74 31.78 -11.82
CA LEU A 219 -6.86 31.38 -12.67
C LEU A 219 -8.17 31.21 -11.88
N SER A 220 -8.09 30.68 -10.65
CA SER A 220 -9.26 30.51 -9.78
C SER A 220 -9.88 31.84 -9.35
N ASN A 221 -9.07 32.89 -9.18
CA ASN A 221 -9.54 34.21 -8.78
C ASN A 221 -9.94 35.10 -9.97
N LEU A 222 -9.64 34.66 -11.20
CA LEU A 222 -9.91 35.42 -12.40
C LEU A 222 -11.39 35.32 -12.81
N LYS A 223 -12.18 36.32 -12.40
CA LYS A 223 -13.64 36.33 -12.63
C LYS A 223 -14.00 36.37 -14.12
N THR A 224 -13.20 37.08 -14.92
CA THR A 224 -13.35 37.24 -16.37
C THR A 224 -13.18 35.94 -17.14
N LEU A 225 -12.43 34.97 -16.62
CA LEU A 225 -12.16 33.72 -17.32
C LEU A 225 -13.44 32.91 -17.57
N THR A 226 -13.86 32.83 -18.82
CA THR A 226 -15.04 32.09 -19.29
C THR A 226 -14.67 30.80 -19.99
N HIS A 227 -13.45 30.68 -20.53
CA HIS A 227 -13.05 29.50 -21.28
C HIS A 227 -11.57 29.14 -21.08
N LEU A 228 -11.29 27.88 -20.74
CA LEU A 228 -9.95 27.34 -20.52
C LEU A 228 -9.81 25.95 -21.14
N GLU A 229 -8.94 25.78 -22.13
CA GLU A 229 -8.62 24.48 -22.71
C GLU A 229 -7.21 24.03 -22.35
N LEU A 230 -7.12 22.82 -21.78
CA LEU A 230 -5.88 22.20 -21.34
C LEU A 230 -5.70 20.76 -21.88
N HIS A 231 -6.69 20.22 -22.59
CA HIS A 231 -6.64 18.82 -23.03
C HIS A 231 -5.48 18.54 -24.00
N HIS A 232 -5.13 17.27 -24.18
CA HIS A 232 -3.99 16.87 -25.02
C HIS A 232 -2.66 17.51 -24.56
N ASN A 233 -2.44 17.56 -23.24
CA ASN A 233 -1.17 17.85 -22.61
C ASN A 233 -0.76 16.65 -21.75
N PRO A 234 0.54 16.33 -21.62
CA PRO A 234 1.03 15.19 -20.85
C PRO A 234 1.03 15.47 -19.34
N PHE A 235 -0.14 15.70 -18.74
CA PHE A 235 -0.23 16.01 -17.31
C PHE A 235 0.18 14.82 -16.44
N ILE A 236 1.17 15.04 -15.58
CA ILE A 236 1.60 14.04 -14.60
C ILE A 236 0.58 14.04 -13.47
N CYS A 237 0.07 12.85 -13.11
CA CYS A 237 -0.87 12.67 -12.01
C CYS A 237 -0.21 11.92 -10.85
N ASN A 238 0.34 12.68 -9.91
CA ASN A 238 1.01 12.19 -8.71
C ASN A 238 0.59 13.04 -7.49
N CYS A 239 1.25 12.86 -6.34
CA CYS A 239 0.93 13.62 -5.12
C CYS A 239 1.00 15.14 -5.25
N ASN A 240 1.75 15.70 -6.20
CA ASN A 240 1.83 17.14 -6.45
C ASN A 240 0.64 17.67 -7.27
N THR A 241 -0.11 16.78 -7.94
CA THR A 241 -1.23 17.12 -8.83
C THR A 241 -2.56 17.30 -8.08
N VAL A 242 -2.59 17.06 -6.76
CA VAL A 242 -3.82 17.09 -5.96
C VAL A 242 -4.51 18.46 -6.01
N ASP A 243 -3.75 19.56 -6.02
CA ASP A 243 -4.34 20.89 -6.11
C ASP A 243 -4.91 21.18 -7.51
N PHE A 244 -4.28 20.65 -8.56
CA PHE A 244 -4.80 20.71 -9.92
C PHE A 244 -6.10 19.90 -10.08
N LEU A 245 -6.17 18.71 -9.47
CA LEU A 245 -7.39 17.90 -9.40
C LEU A 245 -8.53 18.70 -8.76
N LYS A 246 -8.28 19.29 -7.58
CA LYS A 246 -9.28 20.11 -6.87
C LYS A 246 -9.69 21.32 -7.69
N PHE A 247 -8.73 21.99 -8.34
CA PHE A 247 -9.00 23.10 -9.24
C PHE A 247 -9.97 22.68 -10.36
N ILE A 248 -9.67 21.59 -11.07
CA ILE A 248 -10.54 21.06 -12.14
C ILE A 248 -11.94 20.78 -11.60
N GLN A 249 -12.05 19.99 -10.52
CA GLN A 249 -13.33 19.57 -9.96
C GLN A 249 -14.19 20.76 -9.52
N ALA A 250 -13.58 21.78 -8.90
CA ALA A 250 -14.28 22.98 -8.45
C ALA A 250 -14.76 23.86 -9.60
N HIS A 251 -14.02 23.92 -10.72
CA HIS A 251 -14.30 24.84 -11.81
C HIS A 251 -15.12 24.24 -12.96
N ILE A 252 -15.34 22.92 -13.02
CA ILE A 252 -16.16 22.27 -14.05
C ILE A 252 -17.55 22.90 -14.28
N PRO A 253 -18.31 23.36 -13.26
CA PRO A 253 -19.61 23.99 -13.49
C PRO A 253 -19.52 25.27 -14.35
N LYS A 254 -18.44 26.04 -14.19
CA LYS A 254 -18.15 27.25 -14.99
C LYS A 254 -17.42 26.92 -16.29
N LEU A 255 -16.51 25.93 -16.24
CA LEU A 255 -15.58 25.54 -17.29
C LEU A 255 -15.78 24.05 -17.65
N PRO A 256 -16.86 23.69 -18.37
CA PRO A 256 -17.22 22.29 -18.65
C PRO A 256 -16.18 21.52 -19.47
N GLN A 257 -15.39 22.20 -20.29
CA GLN A 257 -14.32 21.63 -21.12
C GLN A 257 -13.16 21.03 -20.30
N LEU A 258 -13.01 21.40 -19.02
CA LEU A 258 -12.00 20.80 -18.13
C LEU A 258 -12.23 19.29 -17.92
N ARG A 259 -13.41 18.76 -18.28
CA ARG A 259 -13.70 17.32 -18.30
C ARG A 259 -12.84 16.54 -19.29
N ASN A 260 -12.26 17.20 -20.30
CA ASN A 260 -11.45 16.57 -21.33
C ASN A 260 -9.96 16.43 -20.93
N VAL A 261 -9.57 16.92 -19.75
CA VAL A 261 -8.19 16.81 -19.26
C VAL A 261 -7.96 15.40 -18.70
N ILE A 262 -6.94 14.72 -19.21
CA ILE A 262 -6.54 13.36 -18.84
C ILE A 262 -5.10 13.37 -18.30
N CYS A 263 -4.74 12.34 -17.53
CA CYS A 263 -3.36 12.12 -17.11
C CYS A 263 -2.53 11.55 -18.27
N GLU A 264 -1.21 11.73 -18.26
CA GLU A 264 -0.30 11.08 -19.20
C GLU A 264 -0.27 9.55 -19.01
N SER A 265 -0.27 9.10 -17.76
CA SER A 265 -0.17 7.70 -17.38
C SER A 265 -1.48 6.91 -17.53
N SER A 266 -2.60 7.58 -17.82
CA SER A 266 -3.91 6.94 -17.86
C SER A 266 -4.78 7.45 -19.00
N SER A 267 -5.77 6.65 -19.39
CA SER A 267 -6.77 7.05 -20.38
C SER A 267 -8.04 7.64 -19.73
N TYR A 268 -8.05 7.86 -18.42
CA TYR A 268 -9.22 8.38 -17.71
C TYR A 268 -9.11 9.88 -17.43
N PRO A 269 -10.24 10.63 -17.43
CA PRO A 269 -10.24 12.04 -17.08
C PRO A 269 -9.82 12.32 -15.64
N ILE A 270 -9.01 13.36 -15.42
CA ILE A 270 -8.50 13.73 -14.09
C ILE A 270 -9.66 13.93 -13.10
N TYR A 271 -10.73 14.60 -13.52
CA TYR A 271 -11.84 14.98 -12.64
C TYR A 271 -12.59 13.80 -12.00
N GLN A 272 -12.54 12.61 -12.60
CA GLN A 272 -13.21 11.41 -12.09
C GLN A 272 -12.41 10.72 -10.98
N THR A 273 -11.15 11.12 -10.78
CA THR A 273 -10.23 10.52 -9.82
C THR A 273 -10.42 11.10 -8.42
N THR A 274 -10.07 10.32 -7.40
CA THR A 274 -10.01 10.80 -6.01
C THR A 274 -8.58 11.23 -5.62
N PRO A 275 -8.42 12.18 -4.67
CA PRO A 275 -7.09 12.52 -4.13
C PRO A 275 -6.34 11.31 -3.56
N GLU A 276 -7.05 10.32 -3.01
CA GLU A 276 -6.50 9.09 -2.44
C GLU A 276 -5.97 8.13 -3.52
N GLU A 277 -6.59 8.10 -4.70
CA GLU A 277 -6.11 7.34 -5.86
C GLU A 277 -4.87 7.97 -6.50
N ILE A 278 -4.83 9.31 -6.60
CA ILE A 278 -3.66 10.05 -7.13
C ILE A 278 -2.49 10.05 -6.14
N CYS A 279 -2.77 10.14 -4.85
CA CYS A 279 -1.78 10.19 -3.78
C CYS A 279 -2.10 9.18 -2.67
N PRO A 280 -1.76 7.89 -2.88
CA PRO A 280 -2.02 6.86 -1.89
C PRO A 280 -1.21 7.14 -0.63
N ARG A 281 -1.91 7.40 0.48
CA ARG A 281 -1.27 7.53 1.80
C ARG A 281 -0.95 6.15 2.33
N PHE A 282 0.33 5.84 2.52
CA PHE A 282 0.81 4.60 3.15
C PHE A 282 0.46 4.45 4.65
N VAL A 283 -0.45 5.27 5.17
CA VAL A 283 -0.91 5.23 6.56
C VAL A 283 -1.70 3.95 6.85
N GLY A 284 -2.46 3.44 5.87
CA GLY A 284 -3.21 2.18 5.99
C GLY A 284 -2.34 0.99 6.37
N PRO A 285 -1.31 0.63 5.58
CA PRO A 285 -0.42 -0.49 5.91
C PRO A 285 0.35 -0.29 7.22
N LEU A 286 0.73 0.95 7.58
CA LEU A 286 1.40 1.23 8.85
C LEU A 286 0.51 0.95 10.07
N ILE A 287 -0.79 1.29 10.01
CA ILE A 287 -1.75 0.97 11.08
C ILE A 287 -1.94 -0.55 11.21
N ILE A 288 -2.02 -1.28 10.09
CA ILE A 288 -2.17 -2.74 10.08
C ILE A 288 -0.95 -3.42 10.70
N ILE A 289 0.26 -2.95 10.39
CA ILE A 289 1.50 -3.47 11.00
C ILE A 289 1.52 -3.17 12.51
N GLY A 290 1.12 -1.97 12.92
CA GLY A 290 1.06 -1.60 14.34
C GLY A 290 0.08 -2.47 15.15
N THR A 291 -1.13 -2.69 14.63
CA THR A 291 -2.15 -3.50 15.32
C THR A 291 -1.78 -4.98 15.39
N THR A 292 -1.18 -5.53 14.33
CA THR A 292 -0.75 -6.94 14.31
C THR A 292 0.38 -7.21 15.30
N VAL A 293 1.36 -6.30 15.41
CA VAL A 293 2.45 -6.41 16.40
C VAL A 293 1.91 -6.31 17.82
N ALA A 294 0.97 -5.39 18.08
CA ALA A 294 0.36 -5.24 19.41
C ALA A 294 -0.43 -6.49 19.84
N LEU A 295 -1.24 -7.06 18.94
CA LEU A 295 -1.99 -8.30 19.20
C LEU A 295 -1.04 -9.48 19.45
N MET A 296 0.03 -9.60 18.66
CA MET A 296 1.05 -10.63 18.87
C MET A 296 1.70 -10.50 20.26
N GLY A 297 2.02 -9.27 20.68
CA GLY A 297 2.56 -8.99 22.01
C GLY A 297 1.62 -9.40 23.14
N ILE A 298 0.31 -9.13 23.00
CA ILE A 298 -0.71 -9.53 23.99
C ILE A 298 -0.82 -11.06 24.07
N ILE A 299 -0.83 -11.75 22.91
CA ILE A 299 -0.89 -13.21 22.87
C ILE A 299 0.35 -13.82 23.54
N ILE A 300 1.55 -13.34 23.22
CA ILE A 300 2.80 -13.82 23.83
C ILE A 300 2.79 -13.55 25.34
N GLY A 301 2.37 -12.36 25.77
CA GLY A 301 2.26 -12.01 27.19
C GLY A 301 1.26 -12.89 27.94
N PHE A 302 0.13 -13.21 27.32
CA PHE A 302 -0.88 -14.12 27.89
C PHE A 302 -0.36 -15.55 27.99
N LEU A 303 0.28 -16.07 26.93
CA LEU A 303 0.89 -17.41 26.94
C LEU A 303 2.01 -17.51 27.98
N ALA A 304 2.85 -16.48 28.09
CA ALA A 304 3.89 -16.41 29.13
C ALA A 304 3.28 -16.38 30.53
N SER A 305 2.22 -15.59 30.76
CA SER A 305 1.51 -15.52 32.03
C SER A 305 0.90 -16.87 32.44
N ILE A 306 0.24 -17.56 31.50
CA ILE A 306 -0.28 -18.93 31.70
C ILE A 306 0.88 -19.89 32.03
N TYR A 307 1.97 -19.82 31.27
CA TYR A 307 3.13 -20.67 31.49
C TYR A 307 3.71 -20.49 32.90
N TYR A 308 3.92 -19.25 33.34
CA TYR A 308 4.44 -18.97 34.69
C TYR A 308 3.46 -19.38 35.80
N ARG A 309 2.14 -19.21 35.59
CA ARG A 309 1.12 -19.60 36.57
C ARG A 309 1.00 -21.12 36.75
N TYR A 310 1.15 -21.89 35.67
CA TYR A 310 0.88 -23.34 35.62
C TYR A 310 2.11 -24.17 35.26
N GLN A 311 3.31 -23.66 35.54
CA GLN A 311 4.57 -24.23 35.05
C GLN A 311 4.75 -25.71 35.42
N GLN A 312 4.29 -26.14 36.59
CA GLN A 312 4.42 -27.53 37.04
C GLN A 312 3.40 -28.45 36.35
N GLU A 313 2.13 -28.06 36.31
CA GLU A 313 1.06 -28.82 35.65
C GLU A 313 1.33 -28.98 34.15
N ILE A 314 1.80 -27.92 33.48
CA ILE A 314 2.14 -27.95 32.05
C ILE A 314 3.32 -28.90 31.80
N LYS A 315 4.36 -28.89 32.66
CA LYS A 315 5.50 -29.81 32.55
C LYS A 315 5.07 -31.26 32.75
N VAL A 316 4.23 -31.53 33.76
CA VAL A 316 3.67 -32.86 34.03
C VAL A 316 2.80 -33.34 32.87
N TRP A 317 1.95 -32.46 32.32
CA TRP A 317 1.09 -32.76 31.18
C TRP A 317 1.87 -33.02 29.89
N LEU A 318 2.90 -32.22 29.59
CA LEU A 318 3.80 -32.41 28.44
C LEU A 318 4.55 -33.74 28.55
N TYR A 319 5.05 -34.08 29.75
CA TYR A 319 5.72 -35.35 30.02
C TYR A 319 4.77 -36.54 29.87
N ALA A 320 3.57 -36.48 30.45
CA ALA A 320 2.57 -37.54 30.35
C ALA A 320 2.09 -37.81 28.90
N LYS A 321 2.16 -36.80 28.02
CA LYS A 321 1.82 -36.91 26.59
C LYS A 321 3.02 -37.18 25.68
N ASN A 322 4.22 -37.33 26.26
CA ASN A 322 5.47 -37.60 25.53
C ASN A 322 5.84 -36.51 24.50
N TRP A 323 5.45 -35.26 24.76
CA TRP A 323 5.75 -34.10 23.91
C TRP A 323 6.88 -33.26 24.51
N CYS A 324 7.90 -32.94 23.71
CA CYS A 324 9.03 -32.07 24.07
C CYS A 324 9.86 -32.55 25.29
N LEU A 325 10.19 -33.84 25.37
CA LEU A 325 11.05 -34.44 26.42
C LEU A 325 12.42 -33.76 26.60
N TRP A 326 12.94 -33.08 25.57
CA TRP A 326 14.24 -32.38 25.65
C TRP A 326 14.21 -31.14 26.55
N PHE A 327 13.04 -30.56 26.84
CA PHE A 327 12.89 -29.39 27.72
C PHE A 327 12.74 -29.74 29.22
N VAL A 328 12.66 -31.03 29.56
CA VAL A 328 12.45 -31.49 30.94
C VAL A 328 13.62 -32.40 31.34
N SER A 329 14.55 -31.87 32.14
CA SER A 329 15.62 -32.68 32.73
C SER A 329 15.05 -33.50 33.90
N GLU A 330 15.22 -34.83 33.87
CA GLU A 330 14.83 -35.74 34.98
C GLU A 330 15.28 -35.20 36.36
N ASP A 331 16.46 -34.57 36.41
CA ASP A 331 17.07 -34.03 37.62
C ASP A 331 16.25 -32.93 38.31
N GLN A 332 15.40 -32.19 37.59
CA GLN A 332 14.58 -31.13 38.19
C GLN A 332 13.33 -31.67 38.89
N LEU A 333 12.84 -32.85 38.49
CA LEU A 333 11.68 -33.52 39.10
C LEU A 333 12.06 -34.32 40.36
N ASP A 334 13.33 -34.71 40.46
CA ASP A 334 13.88 -35.55 41.53
C ASP A 334 14.63 -34.79 42.61
N LYS A 335 14.67 -33.45 42.53
CA LYS A 335 15.43 -32.58 43.45
C LYS A 335 15.03 -32.76 44.92
N ASP A 336 13.77 -33.10 45.18
CA ASP A 336 13.23 -33.18 46.54
C ASP A 336 13.22 -34.62 47.10
N ARG A 337 13.79 -35.61 46.38
CA ARG A 337 13.84 -37.01 46.84
C ARG A 337 15.06 -37.27 47.73
N MET A 338 14.85 -38.00 48.83
CA MET A 338 15.84 -38.23 49.88
C MET A 338 16.86 -39.35 49.54
N TYR A 339 16.47 -40.32 48.73
CA TYR A 339 17.30 -41.49 48.41
C TYR A 339 17.52 -41.62 46.88
N ASP A 340 18.67 -42.11 46.47
CA ASP A 340 18.96 -42.41 45.07
C ASP A 340 18.25 -43.69 44.62
N ALA A 341 18.12 -44.68 45.50
CA ALA A 341 17.29 -45.85 45.26
C ALA A 341 16.74 -46.51 46.53
N PHE A 342 15.55 -47.09 46.43
CA PHE A 342 15.00 -48.01 47.42
C PHE A 342 15.31 -49.46 47.01
N VAL A 343 15.79 -50.30 47.92
CA VAL A 343 16.10 -51.72 47.66
C VAL A 343 15.06 -52.62 48.31
N SER A 344 14.35 -53.40 47.48
CA SER A 344 13.41 -54.43 47.92
C SER A 344 14.04 -55.81 47.74
N PHE A 345 14.12 -56.58 48.83
CA PHE A 345 14.72 -57.92 48.86
C PHE A 345 14.03 -58.81 49.90
N CYS A 346 14.30 -60.12 49.87
CA CYS A 346 13.79 -61.06 50.87
C CYS A 346 14.74 -61.10 52.06
N GLN A 347 14.23 -61.36 53.28
CA GLN A 347 15.09 -61.47 54.46
C GLN A 347 16.18 -62.56 54.33
N LEU A 348 15.92 -63.60 53.54
CA LEU A 348 16.91 -64.66 53.24
C LEU A 348 18.04 -64.17 52.33
N ASP A 349 17.78 -63.14 51.51
CA ASP A 349 18.78 -62.49 50.64
C ASP A 349 19.53 -61.36 51.36
N ALA A 350 19.24 -61.11 52.64
CA ALA A 350 19.87 -60.05 53.43
C ALA A 350 21.41 -60.13 53.46
N PRO A 351 22.06 -61.32 53.50
CA PRO A 351 23.51 -61.39 53.42
C PRO A 351 24.05 -60.79 52.11
N PHE A 352 23.45 -61.15 50.97
CA PHE A 352 23.84 -60.57 49.68
C PHE A 352 23.62 -59.06 49.65
N VAL A 353 22.48 -58.58 50.15
CA VAL A 353 22.17 -57.15 50.09
C VAL A 353 23.06 -56.33 51.02
N ASN A 354 23.19 -56.73 52.27
CA ASN A 354 23.89 -55.94 53.28
C ASN A 354 25.41 -56.06 53.21
N GLU A 355 25.94 -57.21 52.75
CA GLU A 355 27.39 -57.44 52.72
C GLU A 355 28.01 -57.18 51.34
N ILE A 356 27.20 -57.22 50.26
CA ILE A 356 27.71 -57.08 48.88
C ILE A 356 27.07 -55.88 48.18
N LEU A 357 25.75 -55.84 48.05
CA LEU A 357 25.06 -54.82 47.23
C LEU A 357 25.18 -53.41 47.81
N VAL A 358 24.85 -53.25 49.10
CA VAL A 358 24.82 -51.94 49.78
C VAL A 358 26.24 -51.36 49.91
N PRO A 359 27.25 -52.08 50.43
CA PRO A 359 28.60 -51.53 50.54
C PRO A 359 29.16 -51.11 49.19
N THR A 360 28.99 -51.93 48.14
CA THR A 360 29.50 -51.61 46.80
C THR A 360 28.88 -50.34 46.19
N LEU A 361 27.63 -49.99 46.56
CA LEU A 361 26.93 -48.82 46.02
C LEU A 361 27.07 -47.57 46.89
N GLU A 362 27.13 -47.70 48.22
CA GLU A 362 27.26 -46.57 49.15
C GLU A 362 28.74 -46.14 49.35
N GLU A 363 29.71 -47.04 49.15
CA GLU A 363 31.14 -46.74 49.29
C GLU A 363 31.78 -46.17 48.00
N GLU A 364 33.09 -45.86 48.05
CA GLU A 364 33.83 -45.42 46.87
C GLU A 364 33.86 -46.53 45.80
N PRO A 365 33.62 -46.20 44.51
CA PRO A 365 33.59 -44.85 43.92
C PRO A 365 32.19 -44.22 43.77
N HIS A 366 31.11 -44.89 44.19
CA HIS A 366 29.75 -44.60 43.75
C HIS A 366 28.98 -43.62 44.64
N HIS A 367 29.03 -43.76 45.97
CA HIS A 367 28.37 -42.86 46.94
C HIS A 367 26.85 -42.67 46.71
N PHE A 368 26.13 -43.73 46.35
CA PHE A 368 24.67 -43.66 46.27
C PHE A 368 24.05 -43.67 47.68
N HIS A 369 22.93 -42.96 47.88
CA HIS A 369 22.18 -43.00 49.13
C HIS A 369 21.00 -43.99 49.00
N LEU A 370 21.09 -45.16 49.64
CA LEU A 370 20.08 -46.21 49.50
C LEU A 370 19.08 -46.22 50.67
N CYS A 371 17.81 -46.52 50.36
CA CYS A 371 16.79 -46.82 51.37
C CYS A 371 16.65 -48.34 51.51
N ILE A 372 16.92 -48.86 52.71
CA ILE A 372 16.94 -50.28 53.07
C ILE A 372 15.91 -50.53 54.18
N HIS A 373 14.97 -51.43 53.96
CA HIS A 373 13.86 -51.65 54.90
C HIS A 373 14.30 -52.11 56.30
N ASN A 374 15.43 -52.81 56.43
CA ASN A 374 15.96 -53.26 57.72
C ASN A 374 16.71 -52.16 58.50
N ARG A 375 17.01 -51.02 57.85
CA ARG A 375 17.79 -49.91 58.41
C ARG A 375 16.95 -48.65 58.61
N ASP A 376 16.11 -48.33 57.63
CA ASP A 376 15.51 -47.00 57.48
C ASP A 376 14.00 -46.98 57.77
N TRP A 377 13.38 -48.13 58.05
CA TRP A 377 11.95 -48.22 58.41
C TRP A 377 11.71 -47.92 59.89
N ILE A 378 10.60 -47.26 60.16
CA ILE A 378 10.19 -46.86 61.51
C ILE A 378 9.42 -48.02 62.16
N PRO A 379 9.86 -48.54 63.32
CA PRO A 379 9.12 -49.57 64.02
C PRO A 379 7.72 -49.10 64.44
N GLY A 380 6.69 -49.91 64.17
CA GLY A 380 5.30 -49.64 64.56
C GLY A 380 4.41 -49.06 63.47
N GLU A 381 4.95 -48.69 62.31
CA GLU A 381 4.20 -48.21 61.14
C GLU A 381 3.78 -49.35 60.19
N SER A 382 2.71 -49.12 59.43
CA SER A 382 2.17 -50.04 58.42
C SER A 382 3.17 -50.33 57.31
N ILE A 383 3.48 -51.61 57.07
CA ILE A 383 4.43 -52.05 56.03
C ILE A 383 4.04 -51.53 54.63
N PRO A 384 2.76 -51.62 54.18
CA PRO A 384 2.33 -51.03 52.90
C PRO A 384 2.64 -49.53 52.75
N ASP A 385 2.39 -48.75 53.79
CA ASP A 385 2.58 -47.30 53.76
C ASP A 385 4.07 -46.94 53.74
N GLN A 386 4.88 -47.73 54.45
CA GLN A 386 6.34 -47.59 54.39
C GLN A 386 6.91 -47.94 53.02
N ILE A 387 6.34 -48.92 52.30
CA ILE A 387 6.73 -49.23 50.92
C ILE A 387 6.38 -48.05 49.99
N ILE A 388 5.14 -47.53 50.07
CA ILE A 388 4.72 -46.38 49.24
C ILE A 388 5.61 -45.17 49.51
N LYS A 389 5.90 -44.89 50.78
CA LYS A 389 6.79 -43.81 51.19
C LYS A 389 8.22 -44.01 50.67
N SER A 390 8.81 -45.19 50.86
CA SER A 390 10.16 -45.50 50.35
C SER A 390 10.26 -45.37 48.83
N VAL A 391 9.21 -45.74 48.08
CA VAL A 391 9.17 -45.56 46.61
C VAL A 391 9.03 -44.09 46.22
N ASN A 392 8.26 -43.30 46.95
CA ASN A 392 8.08 -41.86 46.69
C ASN A 392 9.33 -41.04 47.05
N ASP A 393 10.02 -41.41 48.12
CA ASP A 393 11.21 -40.71 48.61
C ASP A 393 12.50 -41.11 47.89
N SER A 394 12.44 -42.13 47.01
CA SER A 394 13.59 -42.66 46.26
C SER A 394 13.54 -42.34 44.77
N LYS A 395 14.69 -42.02 44.16
CA LYS A 395 14.77 -41.73 42.71
C LYS A 395 14.66 -42.97 41.83
N ARG A 396 14.99 -44.17 42.31
CA ARG A 396 14.83 -45.47 41.64
C ARG A 396 14.34 -46.54 42.63
N THR A 397 13.87 -47.68 42.13
CA THR A 397 13.55 -48.86 42.95
C THR A 397 14.29 -50.08 42.41
N ILE A 398 15.18 -50.65 43.22
CA ILE A 398 15.91 -51.89 42.93
C ILE A 398 15.14 -53.06 43.55
N ILE A 399 14.90 -54.11 42.76
CA ILE A 399 14.27 -55.34 43.24
C ILE A 399 15.30 -56.47 43.09
N VAL A 400 15.68 -57.09 44.20
CA VAL A 400 16.53 -58.30 44.21
C VAL A 400 15.62 -59.52 44.13
N LEU A 401 15.56 -60.11 42.95
CA LEU A 401 14.70 -61.23 42.61
C LEU A 401 15.47 -62.56 42.75
N SER A 402 15.11 -63.34 43.76
CA SER A 402 15.59 -64.70 44.04
C SER A 402 14.42 -65.70 44.08
N SER A 403 14.72 -67.00 44.09
CA SER A 403 13.69 -68.03 44.28
C SER A 403 12.94 -67.87 45.61
N ASP A 404 13.64 -67.41 46.65
CA ASP A 404 13.09 -67.19 47.98
C ASP A 404 12.24 -65.92 48.06
N TYR A 405 12.62 -64.86 47.35
CA TYR A 405 11.80 -63.66 47.14
C TYR A 405 10.43 -64.00 46.55
N LEU A 406 10.39 -64.99 45.66
CA LEU A 406 9.14 -65.46 45.04
C LEU A 406 8.33 -66.38 45.97
N ARG A 407 8.95 -67.06 46.94
CA ARG A 407 8.29 -68.08 47.79
C ARG A 407 7.70 -67.53 49.10
N SER A 408 8.20 -66.43 49.67
CA SER A 408 7.86 -65.97 51.04
C SER A 408 6.48 -65.26 51.25
N ILE A 409 5.45 -65.63 50.48
CA ILE A 409 4.01 -65.39 50.71
C ILE A 409 3.45 -63.94 50.68
N TRP A 410 3.93 -62.95 51.45
CA TRP A 410 3.18 -61.70 51.70
C TRP A 410 3.81 -60.43 51.06
N ALA A 411 5.08 -60.56 50.67
CA ALA A 411 5.75 -59.70 49.69
C ALA A 411 5.19 -59.84 48.26
N LYS A 412 4.14 -60.64 48.05
CA LYS A 412 3.49 -60.83 46.74
C LYS A 412 2.21 -60.03 46.55
N THR A 413 1.57 -59.49 47.59
CA THR A 413 0.26 -58.81 47.44
C THR A 413 0.32 -57.33 47.84
N GLU A 414 0.98 -57.00 48.96
CA GLU A 414 1.25 -55.61 49.37
C GLU A 414 2.29 -54.95 48.45
N PHE A 415 3.36 -55.67 48.11
CA PHE A 415 4.35 -55.27 47.10
C PHE A 415 3.75 -55.17 45.69
N ARG A 416 2.94 -56.15 45.23
CA ARG A 416 2.27 -56.07 43.91
C ARG A 416 1.38 -54.83 43.83
N THR A 417 0.74 -54.42 44.93
CA THR A 417 -0.16 -53.27 44.96
C THR A 417 0.62 -51.95 44.92
N ALA A 418 1.66 -51.80 45.75
CA ALA A 418 2.54 -50.62 45.72
C ALA A 418 3.34 -50.53 44.41
N HIS A 419 3.79 -51.66 43.86
CA HIS A 419 4.50 -51.76 42.58
C HIS A 419 3.57 -51.48 41.38
N LYS A 420 2.34 -52.00 41.38
CA LYS A 420 1.32 -51.66 40.37
C LYS A 420 0.98 -50.18 40.39
N GLN A 421 0.89 -49.56 41.56
CA GLN A 421 0.62 -48.13 41.69
C GLN A 421 1.78 -47.30 41.16
N ALA A 422 3.02 -47.65 41.52
CA ALA A 422 4.23 -47.00 41.01
C ALA A 422 4.37 -47.09 39.48
N LEU A 423 3.98 -48.24 38.89
CA LEU A 423 3.95 -48.44 37.43
C LEU A 423 2.76 -47.74 36.75
N ARG A 424 1.57 -47.68 37.39
CA ARG A 424 0.38 -46.98 36.87
C ARG A 424 0.54 -45.48 36.76
N GLU A 425 1.32 -44.86 37.65
CA GLU A 425 1.64 -43.42 37.59
C GLU A 425 2.61 -43.07 36.45
N GLY A 426 3.01 -44.05 35.62
CA GLY A 426 3.85 -43.85 34.44
C GLY A 426 5.29 -43.46 34.75
N ARG A 427 5.72 -43.57 36.02
CA ARG A 427 7.10 -43.28 36.46
C ARG A 427 7.90 -44.59 36.56
N ALA A 428 8.14 -45.23 35.42
CA ALA A 428 8.93 -46.46 35.35
C ALA A 428 10.41 -46.20 35.69
N ARG A 429 10.84 -46.64 36.87
CA ARG A 429 12.21 -46.48 37.40
C ARG A 429 12.67 -47.71 38.21
N VAL A 430 12.20 -48.87 37.78
CA VAL A 430 12.45 -50.16 38.42
C VAL A 430 13.67 -50.82 37.78
N ILE A 431 14.62 -51.23 38.60
CA ILE A 431 15.80 -52.01 38.20
C ILE A 431 15.67 -53.39 38.85
N ILE A 432 15.68 -54.45 38.05
CA ILE A 432 15.53 -55.81 38.57
C ILE A 432 16.90 -56.47 38.58
N ILE A 433 17.32 -57.05 39.71
CA ILE A 433 18.54 -57.85 39.87
C ILE A 433 18.10 -59.32 40.02
N LEU A 434 18.52 -60.19 39.11
CA LEU A 434 18.28 -61.63 39.19
C LEU A 434 19.45 -62.30 39.91
N LEU A 435 19.25 -62.80 41.14
CA LEU A 435 20.32 -63.35 41.99
C LEU A 435 20.74 -64.77 41.59
N GLU A 436 19.81 -65.56 41.05
CA GLU A 436 20.02 -66.98 40.71
C GLU A 436 19.68 -67.25 39.24
N LYS A 437 20.25 -68.32 38.67
CA LYS A 437 19.69 -68.94 37.46
C LYS A 437 18.37 -69.59 37.87
N ILE A 438 17.27 -68.91 37.58
CA ILE A 438 15.94 -69.51 37.71
C ILE A 438 15.85 -70.60 36.63
N GLU A 439 16.12 -71.86 36.98
CA GLU A 439 16.21 -72.98 36.03
C GLU A 439 14.85 -73.36 35.41
N SER A 440 13.73 -72.86 35.93
CA SER A 440 12.42 -72.88 35.24
C SER A 440 11.76 -71.49 35.25
N ILE A 441 12.15 -70.65 34.29
CA ILE A 441 11.40 -69.40 34.02
C ILE A 441 9.91 -69.69 33.65
N GLY A 442 9.60 -70.95 33.30
CA GLY A 442 8.25 -71.43 33.01
C GLY A 442 7.30 -71.57 34.20
N ASP A 443 7.77 -71.56 35.45
CA ASP A 443 6.91 -71.62 36.65
C ASP A 443 6.52 -70.22 37.19
N LEU A 444 7.00 -69.14 36.56
CA LEU A 444 6.60 -67.79 36.93
C LEU A 444 5.20 -67.45 36.39
N ASP A 445 4.40 -66.80 37.24
CA ASP A 445 3.09 -66.28 36.88
C ASP A 445 3.19 -65.33 35.67
N SER A 446 2.24 -65.44 34.74
CA SER A 446 2.16 -64.67 33.49
C SER A 446 2.32 -63.14 33.68
N GLU A 447 1.89 -62.63 34.83
CA GLU A 447 2.03 -61.23 35.21
C GLU A 447 3.50 -60.84 35.46
N LEU A 448 4.29 -61.71 36.09
CA LEU A 448 5.69 -61.45 36.41
C LEU A 448 6.59 -61.54 35.17
N MET A 449 6.25 -62.42 34.24
CA MET A 449 6.87 -62.47 32.92
C MET A 449 6.60 -61.19 32.10
N ALA A 450 5.39 -60.64 32.18
CA ALA A 450 5.09 -59.35 31.58
C ALA A 450 5.94 -58.23 32.21
N TYR A 451 6.07 -58.19 33.54
CA TYR A 451 6.91 -57.19 34.23
C TYR A 451 8.39 -57.27 33.83
N LEU A 452 8.95 -58.48 33.72
CA LEU A 452 10.35 -58.67 33.28
C LEU A 452 10.55 -58.26 31.82
N SER A 453 9.55 -58.47 30.96
CA SER A 453 9.65 -58.14 29.53
C SER A 453 9.60 -56.63 29.24
N ILE A 454 9.07 -55.83 30.17
CA ILE A 454 8.84 -54.38 30.01
C ILE A 454 9.95 -53.57 30.71
N ASN A 455 10.68 -54.16 31.66
CA ASN A 455 11.68 -53.45 32.48
C ASN A 455 13.12 -53.93 32.22
N THR A 456 14.09 -53.09 32.59
CA THR A 456 15.52 -53.46 32.53
C THR A 456 15.84 -54.38 33.70
N TYR A 457 16.40 -55.57 33.41
CA TYR A 457 16.87 -56.50 34.42
C TYR A 457 18.36 -56.81 34.24
N LEU A 458 19.07 -57.06 35.34
CA LEU A 458 20.49 -57.33 35.43
C LEU A 458 20.68 -58.70 36.08
N ARG A 459 21.50 -59.56 35.48
CA ARG A 459 21.79 -60.89 36.05
C ARG A 459 23.01 -60.81 36.94
N TRP A 460 22.89 -61.32 38.16
CA TRP A 460 24.02 -61.52 39.05
C TRP A 460 25.01 -62.51 38.41
N GLY A 461 26.30 -62.17 38.46
CA GLY A 461 27.36 -62.91 37.77
C GLY A 461 27.67 -62.46 36.33
N ASP A 462 26.94 -61.48 35.77
CA ASP A 462 27.35 -60.81 34.53
C ASP A 462 28.68 -60.07 34.76
N PRO A 463 29.71 -60.24 33.90
CA PRO A 463 31.01 -59.56 34.04
C PRO A 463 30.90 -58.03 34.16
N TRP A 464 29.85 -57.44 33.59
CA TRP A 464 29.59 -56.01 33.57
C TRP A 464 28.48 -55.58 34.52
N PHE A 465 28.06 -56.46 35.44
CA PHE A 465 26.91 -56.25 36.34
C PHE A 465 26.96 -54.89 37.04
N TRP A 466 28.07 -54.59 37.72
CA TRP A 466 28.22 -53.36 38.50
C TRP A 466 28.21 -52.09 37.66
N MET A 467 28.83 -52.12 36.48
CA MET A 467 28.84 -50.97 35.56
C MET A 467 27.44 -50.71 35.01
N LYS A 468 26.68 -51.76 34.69
CA LYS A 468 25.29 -51.66 34.22
C LYS A 468 24.36 -51.18 35.33
N LEU A 469 24.55 -51.67 36.56
CA LEU A 469 23.75 -51.27 37.73
C LEU A 469 23.99 -49.80 38.08
N ALA A 470 25.26 -49.40 38.18
CA ALA A 470 25.62 -48.00 38.40
C ALA A 470 25.04 -47.11 37.29
N TYR A 471 25.16 -47.50 36.02
CA TYR A 471 24.59 -46.76 34.87
C TYR A 471 23.06 -46.61 34.94
N ALA A 472 22.35 -47.58 35.49
CA ALA A 472 20.90 -47.55 35.62
C ALA A 472 20.41 -46.65 36.79
N LEU A 473 21.29 -46.32 37.74
CA LEU A 473 21.00 -45.44 38.88
C LEU A 473 21.07 -43.95 38.49
N PRO A 474 20.48 -43.04 39.29
CA PRO A 474 20.52 -41.60 39.02
C PRO A 474 21.96 -41.09 39.15
N HIS A 475 22.50 -40.45 38.12
CA HIS A 475 23.85 -39.88 38.21
C HIS A 475 23.77 -38.38 38.44
N SER A 476 24.57 -37.86 39.35
CA SER A 476 24.89 -36.44 39.31
C SER A 476 25.81 -36.13 38.11
N GLU A 477 25.71 -34.93 37.54
CA GLU A 477 26.56 -34.46 36.43
C GLU A 477 28.08 -34.58 36.75
N ASN A 478 28.43 -34.53 38.04
CA ASN A 478 29.79 -34.75 38.55
C ASN A 478 30.25 -36.23 38.56
N GLN A 479 29.33 -37.19 38.79
CA GLN A 479 29.64 -38.62 38.71
C GLN A 479 29.81 -39.10 37.27
N LEU A 480 29.02 -38.57 36.31
CA LEU A 480 29.20 -38.84 34.87
C LEU A 480 30.56 -38.36 34.36
N ARG A 481 31.05 -37.22 34.86
CA ARG A 481 32.40 -36.70 34.57
C ARG A 481 33.52 -37.58 35.13
N ARG A 482 33.35 -38.15 36.33
CA ARG A 482 34.33 -39.07 36.94
C ARG A 482 34.36 -40.44 36.25
N SER A 483 33.19 -41.00 35.91
CA SER A 483 33.08 -42.29 35.20
C SER A 483 33.66 -42.21 33.78
N ARG A 484 33.47 -41.08 33.08
CA ARG A 484 34.17 -40.79 31.80
C ARG A 484 35.70 -40.66 31.93
N LYS A 485 36.21 -40.29 33.10
CA LYS A 485 37.65 -40.18 33.37
C LYS A 485 38.30 -41.55 33.60
N TYR A 486 37.54 -42.52 34.14
CA TYR A 486 37.95 -43.92 34.27
C TYR A 486 37.84 -44.72 32.96
N GLN A 487 36.84 -44.41 32.11
CA GLN A 487 36.69 -44.99 30.76
C GLN A 487 37.67 -44.41 29.71
N GLY A 488 38.57 -43.50 30.09
CA GLY A 488 39.57 -42.90 29.21
C GLY A 488 40.77 -43.82 28.90
N ALA A 489 40.79 -45.04 29.42
CA ALA A 489 41.86 -46.01 29.21
C ALA A 489 41.31 -47.41 28.86
N GLU A 490 40.50 -47.50 27.81
CA GLU A 490 40.51 -48.62 26.84
C GLU A 490 39.44 -48.41 25.75
N SER A 491 39.90 -48.27 24.51
CA SER A 491 39.19 -48.59 23.26
C SER A 491 37.74 -48.10 23.08
N ILE A 492 37.61 -46.91 22.50
CA ILE A 492 36.41 -46.44 21.79
C ILE A 492 36.26 -47.26 20.50
N ASN A 493 35.49 -48.34 20.54
CA ASN A 493 34.71 -48.88 19.43
C ASN A 493 33.88 -50.09 19.89
N HIS A 494 32.75 -49.83 20.55
CA HIS A 494 31.53 -50.65 20.49
C HIS A 494 30.44 -49.93 21.30
N ARG A 495 29.73 -48.99 20.68
CA ARG A 495 28.63 -48.28 21.36
C ARG A 495 27.49 -48.00 20.39
N MET A 496 26.67 -49.02 20.11
CA MET A 496 25.23 -48.90 19.82
C MET A 496 24.46 -50.23 19.65
N GLU A 497 24.83 -51.32 20.35
CA GLU A 497 24.04 -52.58 20.29
C GLU A 497 23.75 -53.25 21.65
N PHE A 498 24.24 -52.72 22.78
CA PHE A 498 24.21 -53.45 24.06
C PHE A 498 22.95 -53.30 24.92
N LEU A 499 21.88 -52.67 24.42
CA LEU A 499 20.58 -52.62 25.11
C LEU A 499 19.39 -53.07 24.23
N SER A 500 19.64 -53.75 23.11
CA SER A 500 18.59 -54.31 22.24
C SER A 500 18.51 -55.84 22.23
N SER A 501 19.27 -56.56 23.06
CA SER A 501 19.05 -58.00 23.19
C SER A 501 17.92 -58.28 24.18
N LYS A 502 16.67 -58.27 23.69
CA LYS A 502 15.63 -59.12 24.28
C LYS A 502 16.20 -60.54 24.29
N SER A 503 16.57 -61.04 25.46
CA SER A 503 16.95 -62.44 25.61
C SER A 503 15.70 -63.29 25.35
N THR A 504 15.61 -63.82 24.14
CA THR A 504 14.72 -64.94 23.81
C THR A 504 15.10 -66.12 24.69
N ILE A 505 14.11 -66.67 25.41
CA ILE A 505 14.22 -67.96 26.08
C ILE A 505 14.10 -69.01 24.97
N ASN A 506 15.23 -69.56 24.52
CA ASN A 506 15.24 -70.76 23.70
C ASN A 506 15.53 -71.95 24.59
N ASN A 507 14.54 -72.85 24.70
CA ASN A 507 14.76 -74.22 25.13
C ASN A 507 15.42 -74.97 23.97
N ASP A 508 16.68 -75.38 24.13
CA ASP A 508 17.23 -76.49 23.35
C ASP A 508 18.33 -77.17 24.17
N PRO A 509 18.25 -78.49 24.44
CA PRO A 509 19.28 -79.23 25.15
C PRO A 509 20.32 -79.70 24.13
N ASN A 510 21.56 -79.24 24.28
CA ASN A 510 22.83 -79.86 23.82
C ASN A 510 23.83 -78.79 23.40
N VAL A 511 24.71 -78.34 24.31
CA VAL A 511 26.07 -77.93 23.92
C VAL A 511 27.02 -78.22 25.08
N GLU A 512 28.07 -78.96 24.77
CA GLU A 512 29.12 -79.46 25.65
C GLU A 512 30.04 -78.35 26.20
N ILE A 513 30.58 -78.63 27.39
CA ILE A 513 31.60 -77.87 28.12
C ILE A 513 32.97 -78.10 27.45
N PRO A 514 33.82 -77.06 27.33
CA PRO A 514 35.26 -77.25 27.40
C PRO A 514 35.83 -76.64 28.68
N THR A 515 36.53 -77.51 29.40
CA THR A 515 37.40 -77.26 30.54
C THR A 515 38.61 -76.40 30.17
N LEU A 516 38.94 -75.42 31.01
CA LEU A 516 40.25 -75.24 31.67
C LEU A 516 40.18 -74.12 32.70
#